data_AF-A0A484KF65-F1
#
_entry.id   AF-A0A484KF65-F1
#
_cell.length_a   1.000
_cell.length_b   1.000
_cell.length_c   1.000
_cell.angle_alpha   90.00
_cell.angle_beta   90.00
_cell.angle_gamma   90.00
#
_symmetry.space_group_name_H-M   'P 1'
#
loop_
_entity.id
_entity.type
_entity.pdbx_description
1 polymer ?
#
loop_
_entity_poly.entity_id
_entity_poly.type
_entity_poly.pdbx_seq_one_letter_code
_entity_poly.pdbx_strand_id
1 'polypeptide(L)'
;MAQSLEVSDMKITNLIKYFNSTIKMKDELNCNDTIAFVKEFLVKRKRCGFFHQEMQMFNIQSIRSSPDHHILVLNYLGILVQSLNIATGSTSSITIVNELDDSAITKNFRNMDAYTAFSFVLEDEISRKLVGARSLAQEIQVTQSLLGNLIDVIQEAQLARRELRNLIDTRFCSSNDDELDLQLTFISLKSGIKVKATLVVSSLSRGIYPSETIPSVGAARADGTKCDDEAFLWGIDNAVKSVKPGHFRIIRLCRSISNAI
;
A
#
# COMPACT_ATOMS: atom_id res chain seq x y z
N MET A 1 19.67 -13.39 18.59
CA MET A 1 19.52 -12.16 17.76
C MET A 1 20.50 -12.12 16.59
N ALA A 2 21.79 -12.42 16.79
CA ALA A 2 22.77 -12.53 15.68
C ALA A 2 22.52 -13.73 14.74
N GLN A 3 22.17 -14.90 15.29
CA GLN A 3 21.89 -16.10 14.49
C GLN A 3 20.66 -15.97 13.57
N SER A 4 19.64 -15.19 13.97
CA SER A 4 18.48 -14.96 13.09
C SER A 4 18.79 -13.99 11.94
N LEU A 5 19.76 -13.08 12.13
CA LEU A 5 20.30 -12.22 11.08
C LEU A 5 21.09 -13.03 10.06
N GLU A 6 21.97 -13.92 10.52
CA GLU A 6 22.77 -14.78 9.63
C GLU A 6 21.90 -15.74 8.81
N VAL A 7 20.85 -16.30 9.40
CA VAL A 7 19.89 -17.16 8.68
C VAL A 7 19.09 -16.37 7.64
N SER A 8 18.78 -15.10 7.91
CA SER A 8 18.09 -14.21 6.96
C SER A 8 19.00 -13.81 5.80
N ASP A 9 20.25 -13.44 6.08
CA ASP A 9 21.24 -13.09 5.06
C ASP A 9 21.59 -14.29 4.17
N MET A 10 21.67 -15.50 4.75
CA MET A 10 21.89 -16.74 4.01
C MET A 10 20.70 -17.06 3.08
N LYS A 11 19.46 -16.84 3.53
CA LYS A 11 18.26 -17.04 2.70
C LYS A 11 18.17 -16.03 1.55
N ILE A 12 18.48 -14.75 1.82
CA ILE A 12 18.55 -13.69 0.79
C ILE A 12 19.63 -14.03 -0.25
N THR A 13 20.80 -14.46 0.21
CA THR A 13 21.91 -14.84 -0.67
C THR A 13 21.54 -16.04 -1.55
N ASN A 14 20.83 -17.03 -1.01
CA ASN A 14 20.36 -18.18 -1.76
C ASN A 14 19.27 -17.81 -2.78
N LEU A 15 18.36 -16.89 -2.43
CA LEU A 15 17.35 -16.38 -3.35
C LEU A 15 18.01 -15.64 -4.52
N ILE A 16 18.97 -14.74 -4.23
CA ILE A 16 19.72 -13.99 -5.25
C ILE A 16 20.49 -14.94 -6.18
N LYS A 17 21.15 -15.96 -5.62
CA LYS A 17 21.83 -16.99 -6.43
C LYS A 17 20.87 -17.76 -7.33
N TYR A 18 19.71 -18.17 -6.80
CA TYR A 18 18.67 -18.85 -7.57
C TYR A 18 18.12 -17.97 -8.69
N PHE A 19 17.86 -16.68 -8.43
CA PHE A 19 17.39 -15.75 -9.46
C PHE A 19 18.45 -15.50 -10.54
N ASN A 20 19.71 -15.29 -10.15
CA ASN A 20 20.81 -15.07 -11.09
C ASN A 20 21.14 -16.30 -11.95
N SER A 21 20.91 -17.51 -11.44
CA SER A 21 21.11 -18.74 -12.24
C SER A 21 19.97 -18.99 -13.23
N THR A 22 18.76 -18.53 -12.91
CA THR A 22 17.55 -18.83 -13.70
C THR A 22 17.26 -17.76 -14.74
N ILE A 23 17.69 -16.52 -14.50
CA ILE A 23 17.42 -15.37 -15.36
C ILE A 23 18.75 -14.82 -15.87
N LYS A 24 19.24 -15.34 -17.00
CA LYS A 24 20.27 -14.65 -17.81
C LYS A 24 19.63 -13.46 -18.52
N MET A 25 19.38 -12.36 -17.80
CA MET A 25 19.07 -11.08 -18.44
C MET A 25 20.37 -10.53 -19.04
N LYS A 26 20.40 -10.48 -20.37
CA LYS A 26 21.32 -9.63 -21.12
C LYS A 26 20.96 -8.18 -20.82
N ASP A 27 22.01 -7.37 -20.71
CA ASP A 27 22.05 -5.92 -20.42
C ASP A 27 21.99 -5.55 -18.94
N GLU A 28 23.19 -5.35 -18.39
CA GLU A 28 23.48 -4.96 -17.02
C GLU A 28 22.98 -3.53 -16.73
N LEU A 29 21.86 -3.42 -16.02
CA LEU A 29 21.66 -2.30 -15.09
C LEU A 29 22.58 -2.56 -13.90
N ASN A 30 23.55 -1.67 -13.67
CA ASN A 30 24.60 -1.79 -12.66
C ASN A 30 24.01 -2.23 -11.30
N CYS A 31 24.19 -3.51 -10.97
CA CYS A 31 23.60 -4.16 -9.79
C CYS A 31 23.94 -3.40 -8.50
N ASN A 32 25.10 -2.74 -8.44
CA ASN A 32 25.54 -1.99 -7.28
C ASN A 32 24.67 -0.74 -7.02
N ASP A 33 24.25 -0.04 -8.08
CA ASP A 33 23.40 1.14 -7.96
C ASP A 33 21.97 0.76 -7.55
N THR A 34 21.48 -0.37 -8.07
CA THR A 34 20.18 -0.94 -7.68
C THR A 34 20.20 -1.41 -6.22
N ILE A 35 21.27 -2.11 -5.80
CA ILE A 35 21.44 -2.55 -4.41
C ILE A 35 21.59 -1.35 -3.47
N ALA A 36 22.31 -0.29 -3.88
CA ALA A 36 22.45 0.93 -3.11
C ALA A 36 21.12 1.68 -2.96
N PHE A 37 20.35 1.80 -4.05
CA PHE A 37 19.01 2.37 -4.03
C PHE A 37 18.06 1.58 -3.13
N VAL A 38 18.02 0.25 -3.26
CA VAL A 38 17.22 -0.64 -2.40
C VAL A 38 17.68 -0.51 -0.94
N LYS A 39 18.99 -0.48 -0.66
CA LYS A 39 19.49 -0.28 0.71
C LYS A 39 19.12 1.09 1.28
N GLU A 40 19.27 2.17 0.52
CA GLU A 40 18.92 3.52 0.97
C GLU A 40 17.40 3.64 1.19
N PHE A 41 16.61 3.04 0.29
CA PHE A 41 15.17 2.89 0.40
C PHE A 41 14.77 2.14 1.68
N LEU A 42 15.38 0.98 1.93
CA LEU A 42 15.19 0.18 3.15
C LEU A 42 15.68 0.93 4.42
N VAL A 43 16.72 1.75 4.35
CA VAL A 43 17.20 2.55 5.49
C VAL A 43 16.26 3.71 5.79
N LYS A 44 15.79 4.43 4.76
CA LYS A 44 14.78 5.52 4.91
C LYS A 44 13.47 4.99 5.46
N ARG A 45 13.06 3.79 5.04
CA ARG A 45 11.84 3.12 5.50
C ARG A 45 11.99 2.52 6.91
N LYS A 46 13.22 2.21 7.39
CA LYS A 46 13.54 1.78 8.77
C LYS A 46 13.43 2.90 9.80
N ARG A 47 13.72 4.14 9.41
CA ARG A 47 13.60 5.31 10.31
C ARG A 47 12.17 5.62 10.74
N CYS A 48 11.18 5.08 10.05
CA CYS A 48 9.77 5.27 10.36
C CYS A 48 9.19 4.17 11.28
N GLY A 49 9.99 3.17 11.69
CA GLY A 49 9.54 2.10 12.60
C GLY A 49 8.67 1.01 11.93
N PHE A 50 8.47 1.07 10.61
CA PHE A 50 7.46 0.30 9.89
C PHE A 50 7.95 -1.01 9.24
N PHE A 51 9.24 -1.37 9.39
CA PHE A 51 9.76 -2.66 8.89
C PHE A 51 9.49 -3.82 9.83
N HIS A 52 8.30 -4.38 9.74
CA HIS A 52 8.17 -5.81 10.07
C HIS A 52 7.79 -6.68 8.88
N GLN A 53 7.24 -6.14 7.78
CA GLN A 53 6.36 -6.99 6.97
C GLN A 53 6.79 -7.39 5.56
N GLU A 54 7.71 -6.78 4.83
CA GLU A 54 7.98 -7.29 3.46
C GLU A 54 8.53 -8.72 3.41
N MET A 55 9.32 -9.16 4.40
CA MET A 55 9.84 -10.54 4.43
C MET A 55 8.94 -11.56 5.17
N GLN A 56 7.87 -11.10 5.82
CA GLN A 56 6.90 -11.94 6.55
C GLN A 56 5.46 -11.43 6.36
N MET A 57 5.09 -11.01 5.14
CA MET A 57 3.72 -10.53 4.90
C MET A 57 2.69 -11.62 5.09
N PHE A 58 3.08 -12.89 4.95
CA PHE A 58 2.18 -14.03 5.10
C PHE A 58 2.81 -15.19 5.84
N ASN A 59 1.94 -15.99 6.45
CA ASN A 59 2.24 -17.32 6.96
C ASN A 59 1.48 -18.35 6.12
N ILE A 60 2.09 -19.52 5.91
CA ILE A 60 1.38 -20.64 5.29
C ILE A 60 0.43 -21.22 6.34
N GLN A 61 -0.87 -21.09 6.10
CA GLN A 61 -1.91 -21.58 7.01
C GLN A 61 -2.20 -23.06 6.79
N SER A 62 -2.26 -23.49 5.52
CA SER A 62 -2.39 -24.92 5.19
C SER A 62 -1.89 -25.23 3.78
N ILE A 63 -1.47 -26.48 3.60
CA ILE A 63 -1.15 -27.06 2.29
C ILE A 63 -1.93 -28.37 2.20
N ARG A 64 -2.72 -28.54 1.14
CA ARG A 64 -3.38 -29.81 0.82
C ARG A 64 -2.94 -30.26 -0.56
N SER A 65 -2.67 -31.55 -0.68
CA SER A 65 -2.17 -32.14 -1.93
C SER A 65 -2.94 -33.40 -2.23
N SER A 66 -3.43 -33.50 -3.45
CA SER A 66 -4.00 -34.69 -4.07
C SER A 66 -3.41 -34.83 -5.48
N PRO A 67 -3.50 -36.01 -6.14
CA PRO A 67 -2.77 -36.29 -7.37
C PRO A 67 -2.96 -35.25 -8.49
N ASP A 68 -4.18 -34.71 -8.61
CA ASP A 68 -4.54 -33.77 -9.67
C ASP A 68 -4.91 -32.37 -9.15
N HIS A 69 -4.77 -32.15 -7.84
CA HIS A 69 -5.21 -30.90 -7.21
C HIS A 69 -4.42 -30.57 -5.95
N HIS A 70 -3.87 -29.35 -5.91
CA HIS A 70 -3.16 -28.81 -4.76
C HIS A 70 -3.82 -27.51 -4.28
N ILE A 71 -3.88 -27.32 -2.98
CA ILE A 71 -4.42 -26.11 -2.36
C ILE A 71 -3.37 -25.55 -1.42
N LEU A 72 -3.00 -24.29 -1.63
CA LEU A 72 -2.14 -23.52 -0.74
C LEU A 72 -2.94 -22.37 -0.14
N VAL A 73 -3.01 -22.30 1.19
CA VAL A 73 -3.69 -21.22 1.91
C VAL A 73 -2.66 -20.37 2.62
N LEU A 74 -2.67 -19.07 2.33
CA LEU A 74 -1.77 -18.06 2.87
C LEU A 74 -2.57 -17.06 3.72
N ASN A 75 -2.10 -16.82 4.94
CA ASN A 75 -2.67 -15.80 5.81
C ASN A 75 -1.73 -14.59 5.87
N TYR A 76 -2.22 -13.45 5.40
CA TYR A 76 -1.50 -12.20 5.39
C TYR A 76 -1.90 -11.35 6.59
N LEU A 77 -1.07 -11.37 7.64
CA LEU A 77 -1.18 -10.50 8.81
C LEU A 77 -2.50 -10.60 9.59
N GLY A 78 -3.28 -11.66 9.38
CA GLY A 78 -4.64 -11.78 9.88
C GLY A 78 -5.64 -10.82 9.22
N ILE A 79 -5.28 -10.22 8.08
CA ILE A 79 -6.09 -9.23 7.34
C ILE A 79 -6.66 -9.83 6.05
N LEU A 80 -5.87 -10.65 5.34
CA LEU A 80 -6.26 -11.30 4.10
C LEU A 80 -5.93 -12.80 4.20
N VAL A 81 -6.88 -13.65 3.83
CA VAL A 81 -6.64 -15.08 3.58
C VAL A 81 -6.73 -15.31 2.07
N GLN A 82 -5.65 -15.82 1.48
CA GLN A 82 -5.60 -16.16 0.06
C GLN A 82 -5.53 -17.68 -0.10
N SER A 83 -6.46 -18.24 -0.87
CA SER A 83 -6.46 -19.64 -1.26
C SER A 83 -6.08 -19.79 -2.73
N LEU A 84 -5.02 -20.55 -2.99
CA LEU A 84 -4.46 -20.84 -4.31
C LEU A 84 -4.77 -22.31 -4.64
N ASN A 85 -5.80 -22.52 -5.45
CA ASN A 85 -6.26 -23.83 -5.90
C ASN A 85 -5.64 -24.17 -7.25
N ILE A 86 -4.71 -25.11 -7.27
CA ILE A 86 -3.94 -25.51 -8.44
C ILE A 86 -4.51 -26.84 -8.94
N ALA A 87 -5.10 -26.83 -10.14
CA ALA A 87 -5.49 -28.06 -10.84
C ALA A 87 -4.35 -28.49 -11.76
N THR A 88 -3.82 -29.70 -11.54
CA THR A 88 -2.75 -30.31 -12.33
C THR A 88 -3.36 -31.38 -13.25
N GLY A 89 -3.45 -31.08 -14.54
CA GLY A 89 -4.04 -31.96 -15.56
C GLY A 89 -3.53 -31.59 -16.96
N SER A 90 -4.22 -32.03 -18.02
CA SER A 90 -3.85 -31.71 -19.42
C SER A 90 -3.80 -30.21 -19.73
N THR A 91 -4.53 -29.40 -18.97
CA THR A 91 -4.35 -27.95 -18.89
C THR A 91 -4.25 -27.53 -17.43
N SER A 92 -3.04 -27.22 -16.96
CA SER A 92 -2.85 -26.69 -15.61
C SER A 92 -3.55 -25.34 -15.46
N SER A 93 -4.22 -25.13 -14.33
CA SER A 93 -4.85 -23.85 -14.01
C SER A 93 -4.75 -23.52 -12.53
N ILE A 94 -4.72 -22.24 -12.21
CA ILE A 94 -4.70 -21.72 -10.85
C ILE A 94 -5.98 -20.92 -10.63
N THR A 95 -6.73 -21.23 -9.58
CA THR A 95 -7.86 -20.43 -9.11
C THR A 95 -7.47 -19.77 -7.80
N ILE A 96 -7.54 -18.44 -7.77
CA ILE A 96 -7.23 -17.62 -6.59
C ILE A 96 -8.52 -17.18 -5.96
N VAL A 97 -8.63 -17.31 -4.63
CA VAL A 97 -9.72 -16.77 -3.83
C VAL A 97 -9.12 -15.93 -2.71
N ASN A 98 -9.55 -14.68 -2.61
CA ASN A 98 -9.15 -13.75 -1.57
C ASN A 98 -10.33 -13.55 -0.61
N GLU A 99 -10.07 -13.60 0.69
CA GLU A 99 -11.06 -13.35 1.75
C GLU A 99 -10.47 -12.32 2.71
N LEU A 100 -11.14 -11.17 2.83
CA LEU A 100 -10.73 -10.09 3.73
C LEU A 100 -11.41 -10.22 5.10
N ASP A 101 -10.65 -9.97 6.17
CA ASP A 101 -11.19 -9.89 7.53
C ASP A 101 -11.54 -8.43 7.87
N ASP A 102 -12.79 -8.05 7.64
CA ASP A 102 -13.31 -6.71 7.97
C ASP A 102 -13.06 -6.35 9.45
N SER A 103 -13.35 -7.27 10.36
CA SER A 103 -13.17 -7.06 11.80
C SER A 103 -11.71 -6.75 12.14
N ALA A 104 -10.76 -7.50 11.59
CA ALA A 104 -9.33 -7.24 11.79
C ALA A 104 -8.89 -5.91 11.18
N ILE A 105 -9.33 -5.59 9.95
CA ILE A 105 -9.02 -4.34 9.25
C ILE A 105 -9.55 -3.15 10.06
N THR A 106 -10.82 -3.15 10.39
CA THR A 106 -11.51 -2.08 11.11
C THR A 106 -10.95 -1.88 12.51
N LYS A 107 -10.52 -2.96 13.18
CA LYS A 107 -9.85 -2.89 14.48
C LYS A 107 -8.46 -2.26 14.41
N ASN A 108 -7.67 -2.60 13.39
CA ASN A 108 -6.29 -2.12 13.20
C ASN A 108 -6.24 -0.69 12.63
N PHE A 109 -7.20 -0.32 11.79
CA PHE A 109 -7.22 0.93 11.03
C PHE A 109 -8.48 1.76 11.30
N ARG A 110 -8.68 2.11 12.57
CA ARG A 110 -9.89 2.79 13.04
C ARG A 110 -10.09 4.19 12.44
N ASN A 111 -11.35 4.49 12.13
CA ASN A 111 -11.83 5.79 11.64
C ASN A 111 -11.10 6.21 10.37
N MET A 112 -10.95 5.29 9.42
CA MET A 112 -10.32 5.56 8.12
C MET A 112 -11.04 4.91 6.95
N ASP A 113 -12.14 4.18 7.19
CA ASP A 113 -12.82 3.40 6.16
C ASP A 113 -11.83 2.50 5.38
N ALA A 114 -10.84 1.94 6.10
CA ALA A 114 -9.74 1.20 5.50
C ALA A 114 -10.22 -0.05 4.74
N TYR A 115 -11.31 -0.68 5.18
CA TYR A 115 -11.92 -1.82 4.49
C TYR A 115 -12.21 -1.48 3.02
N THR A 116 -12.75 -0.29 2.74
CA THR A 116 -13.02 0.18 1.37
C THR A 116 -11.74 0.20 0.52
N ALA A 117 -10.60 0.55 1.08
CA ALA A 117 -9.33 0.51 0.36
C ALA A 117 -8.81 -0.92 0.14
N PHE A 118 -8.95 -1.79 1.14
CA PHE A 118 -8.58 -3.21 1.02
C PHE A 118 -9.43 -3.92 -0.03
N SER A 119 -10.75 -3.76 0.02
CA SER A 119 -11.68 -4.39 -0.94
C SER A 119 -11.44 -3.89 -2.37
N PHE A 120 -11.15 -2.59 -2.54
CA PHE A 120 -10.82 -1.99 -3.84
C PHE A 120 -9.50 -2.52 -4.41
N VAL A 121 -8.44 -2.61 -3.59
CA VAL A 121 -7.09 -2.96 -4.06
C VAL A 121 -6.93 -4.46 -4.32
N LEU A 122 -7.54 -5.29 -3.46
CA LEU A 122 -7.37 -6.75 -3.50
C LEU A 122 -8.50 -7.48 -4.21
N GLU A 123 -9.52 -6.74 -4.67
CA GLU A 123 -10.71 -7.24 -5.34
C GLU A 123 -11.32 -8.42 -4.57
N ASP A 124 -12.08 -8.08 -3.54
CA ASP A 124 -12.75 -9.03 -2.66
C ASP A 124 -13.55 -10.07 -3.45
N GLU A 125 -13.48 -11.34 -3.04
CA GLU A 125 -14.25 -12.46 -3.59
C GLU A 125 -14.11 -12.77 -5.11
N ILE A 126 -13.08 -12.28 -5.81
CA ILE A 126 -12.94 -12.62 -7.24
C ILE A 126 -12.18 -13.94 -7.43
N SER A 127 -12.92 -14.99 -7.80
CA SER A 127 -12.33 -16.21 -8.33
C SER A 127 -11.66 -15.93 -9.68
N ARG A 128 -10.33 -15.78 -9.69
CA ARG A 128 -9.57 -15.61 -10.94
C ARG A 128 -9.01 -16.95 -11.40
N LYS A 129 -9.51 -17.46 -12.54
CA LYS A 129 -8.92 -18.62 -13.21
C LYS A 129 -7.80 -18.17 -14.13
N LEU A 130 -6.56 -18.50 -13.77
CA LEU A 130 -5.38 -18.24 -14.56
C LEU A 130 -5.06 -19.46 -15.42
N VAL A 131 -5.01 -19.24 -16.74
CA VAL A 131 -4.58 -20.22 -17.75
C VAL A 131 -3.40 -19.60 -18.48
N GLY A 132 -2.18 -20.12 -18.27
CA GLY A 132 -0.97 -19.58 -18.91
C GLY A 132 0.29 -19.64 -18.06
N ALA A 133 1.30 -18.85 -18.45
CA ALA A 133 2.67 -18.92 -17.94
C ALA A 133 2.91 -18.25 -16.57
N ARG A 134 1.88 -17.68 -15.93
CA ARG A 134 2.07 -17.06 -14.61
C ARG A 134 2.30 -18.13 -13.55
N SER A 135 3.39 -17.98 -12.81
CA SER A 135 3.73 -18.93 -11.75
C SER A 135 3.04 -18.55 -10.43
N LEU A 136 2.86 -19.54 -9.56
CA LEU A 136 2.38 -19.34 -8.19
C LEU A 136 3.17 -18.25 -7.44
N ALA A 137 4.50 -18.23 -7.64
CA ALA A 137 5.38 -17.25 -7.03
C ALA A 137 5.06 -15.82 -7.49
N GLN A 138 4.69 -15.63 -8.76
CA GLN A 138 4.32 -14.31 -9.27
C GLN A 138 3.01 -13.82 -8.66
N GLU A 139 2.01 -14.68 -8.48
CA GLU A 139 0.73 -14.28 -7.87
C GLU A 139 0.86 -13.91 -6.39
N ILE A 140 1.70 -14.66 -5.65
CA ILE A 140 2.06 -14.32 -4.27
C ILE A 140 2.76 -12.95 -4.25
N GLN A 141 3.72 -12.72 -5.15
CA GLN A 141 4.46 -11.46 -5.24
C GLN A 141 3.56 -10.27 -5.59
N VAL A 142 2.61 -10.45 -6.51
CA VAL A 142 1.60 -9.42 -6.84
C VAL A 142 0.79 -9.07 -5.60
N THR A 143 0.26 -10.08 -4.91
CA THR A 143 -0.53 -9.88 -3.68
C THR A 143 0.27 -9.14 -2.60
N GLN A 144 1.53 -9.52 -2.39
CA GLN A 144 2.42 -8.83 -1.46
C GLN A 144 2.69 -7.37 -1.86
N SER A 145 2.90 -7.09 -3.14
CA SER A 145 3.13 -5.73 -3.63
C SER A 145 1.90 -4.84 -3.44
N LEU A 146 0.71 -5.36 -3.77
CA LEU A 146 -0.56 -4.66 -3.55
C LEU A 146 -0.77 -4.33 -2.07
N LEU A 147 -0.66 -5.37 -1.23
CA LEU A 147 -0.85 -5.24 0.21
C LEU A 147 0.17 -4.31 0.86
N GLY A 148 1.44 -4.43 0.47
CA GLY A 148 2.53 -3.61 1.00
C GLY A 148 2.33 -2.13 0.75
N ASN A 149 2.05 -1.75 -0.50
CA ASN A 149 1.83 -0.34 -0.85
C ASN A 149 0.59 0.22 -0.14
N LEU A 150 -0.49 -0.56 -0.04
CA LEU A 150 -1.69 -0.15 0.67
C LEU A 150 -1.40 0.09 2.16
N ILE A 151 -0.72 -0.86 2.81
CA ILE A 151 -0.34 -0.74 4.22
C ILE A 151 0.54 0.50 4.45
N ASP A 152 1.50 0.76 3.57
CA ASP A 152 2.37 1.94 3.67
C ASP A 152 1.55 3.24 3.65
N VAL A 153 0.63 3.37 2.70
CA VAL A 153 -0.24 4.55 2.58
C VAL A 153 -1.12 4.72 3.83
N ILE A 154 -1.73 3.63 4.32
CA ILE A 154 -2.56 3.67 5.54
C ILE A 154 -1.72 4.08 6.75
N GLN A 155 -0.53 3.50 6.92
CA GLN A 155 0.35 3.79 8.06
C GLN A 155 0.87 5.23 8.03
N GLU A 156 1.21 5.76 6.86
CA GLU A 156 1.58 7.17 6.72
C GLU A 156 0.44 8.10 7.12
N ALA A 157 -0.78 7.81 6.67
CA ALA A 157 -1.95 8.61 6.98
C ALA A 157 -2.29 8.54 8.49
N GLN A 158 -2.16 7.36 9.11
CA GLN A 158 -2.27 7.20 10.56
C GLN A 158 -1.21 8.00 11.32
N LEU A 159 0.04 7.97 10.85
CA LEU A 159 1.13 8.71 11.47
C LEU A 159 0.87 10.22 11.37
N ALA A 160 0.45 10.70 10.21
CA ALA A 160 0.06 12.09 10.01
C ALA A 160 -1.05 12.51 10.99
N ARG A 161 -2.09 11.68 11.16
CA ARG A 161 -3.19 11.96 12.11
C ARG A 161 -2.73 12.00 13.56
N ARG A 162 -1.75 11.17 13.95
CA ARG A 162 -1.18 11.20 15.31
C ARG A 162 -0.30 12.42 15.54
N GLU A 163 0.43 12.85 14.51
CA GLU A 163 1.38 13.96 14.57
C GLU A 163 0.70 15.33 14.50
N LEU A 164 -0.29 15.48 13.60
CA LEU A 164 -0.87 16.76 13.22
C LEU A 164 -2.22 16.95 13.89
N ARG A 165 -2.27 17.79 14.92
CA ARG A 165 -3.50 18.04 15.71
C ARG A 165 -4.63 18.71 14.92
N ASN A 166 -4.29 19.37 13.82
CA ASN A 166 -5.24 20.01 12.92
C ASN A 166 -5.76 19.08 11.81
N LEU A 167 -5.21 17.86 11.66
CA LEU A 167 -5.77 16.82 10.78
C LEU A 167 -6.89 16.09 11.55
N ILE A 168 -8.14 16.51 11.31
CA ILE A 168 -9.30 16.08 12.08
C ILE A 168 -9.99 14.84 11.53
N ASP A 169 -9.82 14.56 10.24
CA ASP A 169 -10.41 13.39 9.60
C ASP A 169 -9.50 12.84 8.50
N THR A 170 -9.54 11.54 8.31
CA THR A 170 -8.76 10.82 7.31
C THR A 170 -9.53 9.57 6.95
N ARG A 171 -9.95 9.42 5.69
CA ARG A 171 -10.75 8.27 5.28
C ARG A 171 -10.55 7.91 3.81
N PHE A 172 -10.76 6.65 3.49
CA PHE A 172 -10.83 6.18 2.12
C PHE A 172 -12.27 6.21 1.61
N CYS A 173 -12.45 6.60 0.36
CA CYS A 173 -13.74 6.58 -0.31
C CYS A 173 -13.59 5.91 -1.67
N SER A 174 -14.58 5.15 -2.10
CA SER A 174 -14.70 4.73 -3.50
C SER A 174 -16.00 5.31 -4.06
N SER A 175 -15.91 5.97 -5.21
CA SER A 175 -17.03 6.73 -5.77
C SER A 175 -17.81 5.99 -6.85
N ASN A 176 -17.21 5.06 -7.61
CA ASN A 176 -17.87 4.27 -8.68
C ASN A 176 -17.07 3.02 -9.12
N ASP A 177 -16.61 2.16 -8.21
CA ASP A 177 -15.79 0.94 -8.46
C ASP A 177 -14.42 1.13 -9.16
N ASP A 178 -14.19 2.24 -9.87
CA ASP A 178 -12.97 2.52 -10.64
C ASP A 178 -12.01 3.50 -9.96
N GLU A 179 -12.49 4.24 -8.96
CA GLU A 179 -11.71 5.27 -8.28
C GLU A 179 -11.66 5.05 -6.77
N LEU A 180 -10.44 5.11 -6.21
CA LEU A 180 -10.18 5.08 -4.79
C LEU A 180 -9.52 6.39 -4.38
N ASP A 181 -10.18 7.08 -3.46
CA ASP A 181 -9.74 8.35 -2.90
C ASP A 181 -9.26 8.20 -1.46
N LEU A 182 -8.20 8.92 -1.11
CA LEU A 182 -7.84 9.23 0.26
C LEU A 182 -8.21 10.69 0.56
N GLN A 183 -9.19 10.88 1.43
CA GLN A 183 -9.65 12.18 1.89
C GLN A 183 -8.97 12.55 3.21
N LEU A 184 -8.39 13.75 3.25
CA LEU A 184 -7.71 14.32 4.40
C LEU A 184 -8.39 15.64 4.74
N THR A 185 -8.97 15.76 5.94
CA THR A 185 -9.64 17.00 6.37
C THR A 185 -8.86 17.66 7.49
N PHE A 186 -8.43 18.89 7.24
CA PHE A 186 -7.74 19.74 8.19
C PHE A 186 -8.63 20.87 8.68
N ILE A 187 -8.29 21.46 9.82
CA ILE A 187 -8.92 22.70 10.31
C ILE A 187 -7.85 23.73 10.68
N SER A 188 -7.98 24.94 10.15
CA SER A 188 -7.18 26.07 10.63
C SER A 188 -7.69 26.44 12.03
N LEU A 189 -6.85 26.25 13.04
CA LEU A 189 -7.21 26.59 14.42
C LEU A 189 -7.33 28.11 14.64
N LYS A 190 -6.80 28.92 13.72
CA LYS A 190 -6.88 30.39 13.76
C LYS A 190 -8.18 30.90 13.16
N SER A 191 -8.57 30.39 11.99
CA SER A 191 -9.71 30.90 11.23
C SER A 191 -10.97 30.02 11.32
N GLY A 192 -10.84 28.79 11.83
CA GLY A 192 -11.92 27.79 11.85
C GLY A 192 -12.25 27.21 10.47
N ILE A 193 -11.49 27.57 9.42
CA ILE A 193 -11.69 27.07 8.06
C ILE A 193 -11.27 25.61 7.99
N LYS A 194 -12.14 24.76 7.44
CA LYS A 194 -11.84 23.37 7.13
C LYS A 194 -11.29 23.28 5.71
N VAL A 195 -10.20 22.54 5.56
CA VAL A 195 -9.54 22.28 4.27
C VAL A 195 -9.59 20.79 4.02
N LYS A 196 -10.22 20.39 2.92
CA LYS A 196 -10.31 19.01 2.47
C LYS A 196 -9.37 18.81 1.29
N ALA A 197 -8.38 17.94 1.45
CA ALA A 197 -7.51 17.47 0.38
C ALA A 197 -7.92 16.04 -0.02
N THR A 198 -8.11 15.80 -1.30
CA THR A 198 -8.52 14.49 -1.84
C THR A 198 -7.45 13.98 -2.79
N LEU A 199 -6.87 12.83 -2.49
CA LEU A 199 -5.86 12.17 -3.32
C LEU A 199 -6.48 10.97 -4.02
N VAL A 200 -6.38 10.94 -5.35
CA VAL A 200 -6.70 9.74 -6.12
C VAL A 200 -5.57 8.73 -5.98
N VAL A 201 -5.85 7.62 -5.30
CA VAL A 201 -4.88 6.56 -4.97
C VAL A 201 -5.23 5.22 -5.63
N SER A 202 -6.04 5.22 -6.67
CA SER A 202 -6.38 4.03 -7.48
C SER A 202 -5.15 3.32 -8.05
N SER A 203 -3.99 3.97 -8.12
CA SER A 203 -2.72 3.31 -8.50
C SER A 203 -2.36 2.13 -7.61
N LEU A 204 -2.89 2.08 -6.38
CA LEU A 204 -2.70 0.99 -5.43
C LEU A 204 -3.22 -0.35 -5.95
N SER A 205 -4.30 -0.39 -6.75
CA SER A 205 -4.81 -1.63 -7.37
C SER A 205 -3.84 -2.22 -8.40
N ARG A 206 -2.83 -1.44 -8.83
CA ARG A 206 -1.76 -1.88 -9.73
C ARG A 206 -0.44 -2.14 -9.01
N GLY A 207 -0.41 -2.06 -7.67
CA GLY A 207 0.81 -2.23 -6.87
C GLY A 207 1.77 -1.04 -7.01
N ILE A 208 1.23 0.14 -7.33
CA ILE A 208 2.02 1.37 -7.50
C ILE A 208 1.69 2.32 -6.35
N TYR A 209 2.70 2.60 -5.53
CA TYR A 209 2.61 3.64 -4.50
C TYR A 209 2.27 5.00 -5.14
N PRO A 210 1.35 5.80 -4.57
CA PRO A 210 0.93 7.11 -5.11
C PRO A 210 1.99 8.19 -4.88
N SER A 211 3.16 8.04 -5.50
CA SER A 211 4.31 8.92 -5.36
C SER A 211 4.10 10.29 -6.02
N GLU A 212 3.32 10.33 -7.10
CA GLU A 212 3.12 11.49 -7.97
C GLU A 212 1.72 12.10 -7.87
N THR A 213 0.80 11.49 -7.11
CA THR A 213 -0.57 11.98 -6.96
C THR A 213 -0.58 13.40 -6.38
N ILE A 214 -1.27 14.31 -7.07
CA ILE A 214 -1.50 15.68 -6.63
C ILE A 214 -2.92 15.74 -6.05
N PRO A 215 -3.10 16.10 -4.77
CA PRO A 215 -4.44 16.24 -4.21
C PRO A 215 -5.21 17.41 -4.83
N SER A 216 -6.49 17.20 -5.05
CA SER A 216 -7.45 18.29 -5.22
C SER A 216 -7.78 18.88 -3.84
N VAL A 217 -7.87 20.21 -3.75
CA VAL A 217 -8.09 20.91 -2.48
C VAL A 217 -9.37 21.72 -2.56
N GLY A 218 -10.22 21.58 -1.54
CA GLY A 218 -11.36 22.45 -1.28
C GLY A 218 -11.32 23.01 0.13
N ALA A 219 -11.84 24.22 0.34
CA ALA A 219 -11.94 24.83 1.66
C ALA A 219 -13.36 25.33 1.93
N ALA A 220 -13.81 25.16 3.18
CA ALA A 220 -15.13 25.56 3.64
C ALA A 220 -15.07 26.10 5.07
N ARG A 221 -15.93 27.04 5.41
CA ARG A 221 -16.09 27.59 6.76
C ARG A 221 -16.94 26.66 7.64
N ALA A 222 -16.99 26.97 8.93
CA ALA A 222 -17.73 26.19 9.92
C ALA A 222 -19.24 26.09 9.64
N ASP A 223 -19.81 27.10 8.96
CA ASP A 223 -21.20 27.17 8.50
C ASP A 223 -21.46 26.37 7.21
N GLY A 224 -20.43 25.74 6.64
CA GLY A 224 -20.51 25.00 5.38
C GLY A 224 -20.34 25.87 4.12
N THR A 225 -20.21 27.19 4.26
CA THR A 225 -20.00 28.09 3.14
C THR A 225 -18.60 27.90 2.56
N LYS A 226 -18.48 27.85 1.23
CA LYS A 226 -17.19 27.74 0.54
C LYS A 226 -16.29 28.92 0.92
N CYS A 227 -15.00 28.64 1.13
CA CYS A 227 -14.01 29.70 1.32
C CYS A 227 -13.50 30.15 -0.05
N ASP A 228 -13.77 31.40 -0.41
CA ASP A 228 -13.33 32.02 -1.67
C ASP A 228 -12.16 32.99 -1.47
N ASP A 229 -11.44 32.88 -0.34
CA ASP A 229 -10.20 33.64 -0.12
C ASP A 229 -9.10 33.08 -1.04
N GLU A 230 -8.87 33.75 -2.16
CA GLU A 230 -7.90 33.34 -3.18
C GLU A 230 -6.48 33.24 -2.64
N ALA A 231 -6.07 34.15 -1.74
CA ALA A 231 -4.73 34.14 -1.17
C ALA A 231 -4.52 32.92 -0.27
N PHE A 232 -5.53 32.60 0.55
CA PHE A 232 -5.52 31.39 1.38
C PHE A 232 -5.48 30.11 0.54
N LEU A 233 -6.35 30.00 -0.46
CA LEU A 233 -6.40 28.84 -1.37
C LEU A 233 -5.10 28.67 -2.16
N TRP A 234 -4.53 29.76 -2.67
CA TRP A 234 -3.26 29.75 -3.38
C TRP A 234 -2.10 29.29 -2.50
N GLY A 235 -2.09 29.70 -1.22
CA GLY A 235 -1.10 29.23 -0.25
C GLY A 235 -1.11 27.71 -0.07
N ILE A 236 -2.30 27.11 0.00
CA ILE A 236 -2.46 25.66 0.15
C ILE A 236 -2.07 24.93 -1.14
N ASP A 237 -2.51 25.43 -2.31
CA ASP A 237 -2.18 24.84 -3.61
C ASP A 237 -0.66 24.83 -3.84
N ASN A 238 0.02 25.93 -3.50
CA ASN A 238 1.48 25.99 -3.53
C ASN A 238 2.13 25.02 -2.54
N ALA A 239 1.60 24.90 -1.32
CA ALA A 239 2.10 23.95 -0.34
C ALA A 239 2.04 22.52 -0.92
N VAL A 240 0.90 22.12 -1.48
CA VAL A 240 0.73 20.82 -2.15
C VAL A 240 1.76 20.59 -3.27
N LYS A 241 1.90 21.58 -4.17
CA LYS A 241 2.80 21.51 -5.34
C LYS A 241 4.28 21.54 -4.96
N SER A 242 4.63 22.15 -3.82
CA SER A 242 6.02 22.26 -3.36
C SER A 242 6.63 20.91 -2.97
N VAL A 243 5.80 19.94 -2.61
CA VAL A 243 6.29 18.66 -2.10
C VAL A 243 6.66 17.73 -3.26
N LYS A 244 7.91 17.26 -3.25
CA LYS A 244 8.45 16.41 -4.31
C LYS A 244 7.86 14.99 -4.30
N PRO A 245 7.73 14.35 -5.46
CA PRO A 245 7.36 12.94 -5.55
C PRO A 245 8.25 11.99 -4.73
N GLY A 246 7.75 10.78 -4.50
CA GLY A 246 8.47 9.66 -3.88
C GLY A 246 7.85 9.16 -2.58
N HIS A 247 8.47 8.17 -1.94
CA HIS A 247 7.95 7.54 -0.73
C HIS A 247 7.76 8.52 0.43
N PHE A 248 6.89 8.14 1.37
CA PHE A 248 6.46 9.03 2.45
C PHE A 248 5.75 10.29 1.95
N ARG A 249 5.09 10.21 0.78
CA ARG A 249 4.44 11.37 0.15
C ARG A 249 3.26 11.85 0.97
N ILE A 250 2.47 10.94 1.51
CA ILE A 250 1.20 11.25 2.18
C ILE A 250 1.47 12.07 3.43
N ILE A 251 2.39 11.62 4.29
CA ILE A 251 2.73 12.38 5.50
C ILE A 251 3.40 13.73 5.18
N ARG A 252 4.23 13.79 4.13
CA ARG A 252 4.85 15.05 3.69
C ARG A 252 3.80 16.05 3.16
N LEU A 253 2.77 15.58 2.43
CA LEU A 253 1.62 16.41 2.05
C LEU A 253 0.91 16.92 3.29
N CYS A 254 0.59 16.03 4.22
CA CYS A 254 -0.15 16.41 5.42
C CYS A 254 0.57 17.50 6.21
N ARG A 255 1.88 17.35 6.42
CA ARG A 255 2.72 18.36 7.08
C ARG A 255 2.73 19.69 6.31
N SER A 256 2.88 19.63 4.99
CA SER A 256 2.92 20.82 4.15
C SER A 256 1.60 21.60 4.18
N ILE A 257 0.47 20.91 4.01
CA ILE A 257 -0.88 21.51 4.10
C ILE A 257 -1.11 22.06 5.51
N SER A 258 -0.78 21.28 6.55
CA SER A 258 -0.91 21.69 7.95
C SER A 258 -0.15 22.97 8.28
N ASN A 259 1.02 23.18 7.68
CA ASN A 259 1.83 24.38 7.92
C ASN A 259 1.31 25.61 7.16
N ALA A 260 0.53 25.40 6.09
CA ALA A 260 -0.02 26.46 5.27
C ALA A 260 -1.34 27.04 5.82
N ILE A 261 -1.94 26.42 6.83
CA ILE A 261 -3.28 26.75 7.36
C ILE A 261 -3.27 27.22 8.83
#